data_AF-A0A6P0NL34-F1
#
_entry.id   AF-A0A6P0NL34-F1
#
_cell.length_a   1.000
_cell.length_b   1.000
_cell.length_c   1.000
_cell.angle_alpha   90.00
_cell.angle_beta   90.00
_cell.angle_gamma   90.00
#
_symmetry.space_group_name_H-M   'P 1'
#
loop_
_entity.id
_entity.type
_entity.pdbx_description
1 polymer ?
#
loop_
_entity_poly.entity_id
_entity_poly.type
_entity_poly.pdbx_seq_one_letter_code
_entity_poly.pdbx_strand_id
1 'polypeptide(L)'
;MADIITPEISDRICTHMNDDHAEAIVLYAKAFGNATDAVSAKMLKIDPQGMDLQVQTNDADQTVRITFDHELKDSEDAHQTLISMVKQARGAKS
;
A
#
# COMPACT_ATOMS: atom_id res chain seq x y z
N MET A 1 10.26 -21.04 0.44
CA MET A 1 9.02 -21.36 -0.28
C MET A 1 8.27 -20.05 -0.36
N ALA A 2 7.78 -19.67 -1.54
CA ALA A 2 7.09 -18.41 -1.69
C ALA A 2 5.65 -18.62 -1.19
N ASP A 3 5.31 -18.03 -0.06
CA ASP A 3 4.00 -18.22 0.57
C ASP A 3 2.95 -17.43 -0.23
N ILE A 4 1.86 -18.12 -0.59
CA ILE A 4 0.70 -17.50 -1.21
C ILE A 4 0.21 -16.38 -0.29
N ILE A 5 -0.22 -15.26 -0.84
CA ILE A 5 -0.79 -14.15 -0.06
C ILE A 5 -2.13 -14.62 0.53
N THR A 6 -2.05 -15.23 1.70
CA THR A 6 -3.21 -15.58 2.52
C THR A 6 -3.64 -14.38 3.35
N PRO A 7 -4.87 -14.38 3.89
CA PRO A 7 -5.33 -13.35 4.81
C PRO A 7 -4.39 -13.14 6.02
N GLU A 8 -3.76 -14.20 6.51
CA GLU A 8 -2.79 -14.14 7.62
C GLU A 8 -1.49 -13.42 7.23
N ILE A 9 -0.97 -13.70 6.03
CA ILE A 9 0.21 -13.02 5.50
C ILE A 9 -0.13 -11.55 5.20
N SER A 10 -1.30 -11.28 4.64
CA SER A 10 -1.81 -9.93 4.43
C SER A 10 -1.84 -9.15 5.74
N ASP A 11 -2.44 -9.69 6.80
CA ASP A 11 -2.56 -9.01 8.10
C ASP A 11 -1.18 -8.69 8.70
N ARG A 12 -0.24 -9.63 8.60
CA ARG A 12 1.13 -9.43 9.04
C ARG A 12 1.85 -8.33 8.25
N ILE A 13 1.69 -8.29 6.93
CA ILE A 13 2.24 -7.23 6.07
C ILE A 13 1.59 -5.89 6.41
N CYS A 14 0.26 -5.84 6.55
CA CYS A 14 -0.47 -4.63 6.90
C CYS A 14 0.02 -4.07 8.24
N THR A 15 0.14 -4.91 9.26
CA THR A 15 0.63 -4.53 10.58
C THR A 15 2.05 -3.98 10.52
N HIS A 16 2.97 -4.68 9.85
CA HIS A 16 4.35 -4.23 9.70
C HIS A 16 4.45 -2.90 8.93
N MET A 17 3.72 -2.76 7.82
CA MET A 17 3.69 -1.54 7.03
C MET A 17 3.11 -0.37 7.82
N ASN A 18 2.06 -0.61 8.61
CA ASN A 18 1.42 0.41 9.42
C ASN A 18 2.30 0.88 10.58
N ASP A 19 3.13 0.01 11.14
CA ASP A 19 3.99 0.34 12.29
C ASP A 19 5.33 0.94 11.86
N ASP A 20 5.99 0.34 10.86
CA ASP A 20 7.35 0.71 10.42
C ASP A 20 7.36 1.70 9.24
N HIS A 21 6.27 1.73 8.45
CA HIS A 21 6.23 2.40 7.15
C HIS A 21 4.97 3.25 6.90
N ALA A 22 4.33 3.76 7.95
CA ALA A 22 3.11 4.57 7.82
C ALA A 22 3.25 5.75 6.82
N GLU A 23 4.40 6.41 6.81
CA GLU A 23 4.68 7.50 5.86
C GLU A 23 4.73 7.04 4.40
N ALA A 24 5.23 5.82 4.15
CA ALA A 24 5.22 5.24 2.81
C ALA A 24 3.80 4.93 2.33
N ILE A 25 2.91 4.53 3.26
CA ILE A 25 1.49 4.31 2.95
C ILE A 25 0.82 5.62 2.52
N VAL A 26 1.13 6.72 3.19
CA VAL A 26 0.65 8.06 2.80
C VAL A 26 1.14 8.43 1.41
N LEU A 27 2.40 8.11 1.07
CA LEU A 27 2.92 8.34 -0.27
C LEU A 27 2.15 7.54 -1.33
N TYR A 28 1.76 6.29 -1.04
CA TYR A 28 0.94 5.52 -1.98
C TYR A 28 -0.42 6.17 -2.20
N ALA A 29 -1.09 6.57 -1.12
CA ALA A 29 -2.38 7.26 -1.19
C ALA A 29 -2.29 8.55 -2.01
N LYS A 30 -1.18 9.30 -1.89
CA LYS A 30 -0.96 10.53 -2.68
C LYS A 30 -0.65 10.26 -4.14
N ALA A 31 0.26 9.33 -4.41
CA ALA A 31 0.78 9.10 -5.75
C ALA A 31 -0.15 8.24 -6.62
N PHE A 32 -0.73 7.18 -6.05
CA PHE A 32 -1.59 6.22 -6.76
C PHE A 32 -3.07 6.37 -6.38
N GLY A 33 -3.35 6.86 -5.17
CA GLY A 33 -4.70 6.99 -4.64
C GLY A 33 -5.41 8.30 -4.97
N ASN A 34 -4.78 9.22 -5.70
CA ASN A 34 -5.25 10.59 -5.94
C ASN A 34 -5.58 11.40 -4.67
N ALA A 35 -5.18 10.94 -3.48
CA ALA A 35 -5.43 11.60 -2.22
C ALA A 35 -4.26 12.53 -1.87
N THR A 36 -4.07 13.60 -2.64
CA THR A 36 -2.98 14.58 -2.46
C THR A 36 -2.95 15.18 -1.06
N ASP A 37 -4.12 15.38 -0.47
CA ASP A 37 -4.35 15.96 0.85
C ASP A 37 -4.35 14.92 1.99
N ALA A 38 -3.86 13.70 1.72
CA ALA A 38 -3.69 12.67 2.74
C ALA A 38 -2.76 13.16 3.86
N VAL A 39 -3.27 13.17 5.09
CA VAL A 39 -2.54 13.55 6.30
C VAL A 39 -1.97 12.29 6.96
N SER A 40 -2.77 11.22 7.00
CA SER A 40 -2.34 9.91 7.48
C SER A 40 -2.93 8.81 6.58
N ALA A 41 -2.31 7.63 6.56
CA ALA A 41 -2.84 6.49 5.82
C ALA A 41 -2.42 5.19 6.50
N LYS A 42 -3.31 4.19 6.41
CA LYS A 42 -3.12 2.85 6.96
C LYS A 42 -3.50 1.81 5.93
N MET A 43 -2.72 0.76 5.82
CA MET A 43 -3.04 -0.41 5.03
C MET A 43 -4.05 -1.26 5.79
N LEU A 44 -5.20 -1.49 5.17
CA LEU A 44 -6.27 -2.34 5.71
C LEU A 44 -6.09 -3.78 5.29
N LYS A 45 -5.80 -3.98 3.99
CA LYS A 45 -5.68 -5.30 3.40
C LYS A 45 -4.78 -5.25 2.18
N ILE A 46 -4.10 -6.36 1.90
CA ILE A 46 -3.40 -6.61 0.65
C ILE A 46 -3.85 -7.94 0.07
N ASP A 47 -4.08 -7.95 -1.24
CA ASP A 47 -4.44 -9.12 -2.02
C ASP A 47 -3.64 -9.15 -3.32
N PRO A 48 -3.64 -10.28 -4.05
CA PRO A 48 -2.87 -10.41 -5.29
C PRO A 48 -3.19 -9.35 -6.35
N GLN A 49 -4.37 -8.75 -6.32
CA GLN A 49 -4.79 -7.77 -7.32
C GLN A 49 -4.52 -6.33 -6.89
N GLY A 50 -4.37 -6.08 -5.58
CA GLY A 50 -4.20 -4.73 -5.05
C GLY A 50 -4.12 -4.65 -3.54
N MET A 51 -4.13 -3.43 -3.02
CA MET A 51 -4.18 -3.15 -1.60
C MET A 51 -5.24 -2.08 -1.29
N ASP A 52 -5.93 -2.28 -0.17
CA ASP A 52 -6.89 -1.33 0.38
C ASP A 52 -6.19 -0.48 1.45
N LEU A 53 -6.23 0.83 1.25
CA LEU A 53 -5.68 1.81 2.18
C LEU A 53 -6.82 2.65 2.75
N GLN A 54 -6.82 2.85 4.06
CA GLN A 54 -7.61 3.91 4.70
C GLN A 54 -6.75 5.17 4.75
N VAL A 55 -7.25 6.24 4.17
CA VAL A 55 -6.56 7.51 4.04
C VAL A 55 -7.35 8.56 4.81
N GLN A 56 -6.71 9.18 5.78
CA GLN A 56 -7.28 10.29 6.53
C GLN A 56 -6.85 11.59 5.87
N THR A 57 -7.82 12.36 5.39
CA THR A 57 -7.60 13.74 4.90
C THR A 57 -8.06 14.74 5.96
N ASN A 58 -7.86 16.04 5.71
CA ASN A 58 -8.37 17.08 6.62
C ASN A 58 -9.90 17.14 6.68
N ASP A 59 -10.59 16.67 5.64
CA ASP A 59 -12.05 16.68 5.55
C ASP A 59 -12.67 15.40 6.09
N ALA A 60 -12.16 14.24 5.67
CA ALA A 60 -12.71 12.94 6.03
C ALA A 60 -11.72 11.78 5.82
N ASP A 61 -11.99 10.67 6.49
CA ASP A 61 -11.43 9.36 6.17
C ASP A 61 -12.08 8.79 4.91
N GLN A 62 -11.24 8.34 3.98
CA GLN A 62 -11.67 7.67 2.75
C GLN A 62 -10.90 6.38 2.55
N THR A 63 -11.56 5.37 1.98
CA THR A 63 -10.91 4.13 1.57
C THR A 63 -10.49 4.23 0.12
N VAL A 64 -9.22 3.97 -0.13
CA VAL A 64 -8.60 4.00 -1.46
C VAL A 64 -8.09 2.61 -1.76
N ARG A 65 -8.53 2.04 -2.88
CA ARG A 65 -8.00 0.79 -3.40
C ARG A 65 -6.98 1.07 -4.49
N ILE A 66 -5.77 0.55 -4.31
CA ILE A 66 -4.68 0.67 -5.27
C ILE A 66 -4.48 -0.69 -5.92
N THR A 67 -4.74 -0.78 -7.23
CA THR A 67 -4.51 -1.99 -8.01
C THR A 67 -3.05 -2.10 -8.43
N PHE A 68 -2.49 -3.30 -8.39
CA PHE A 68 -1.16 -3.57 -8.92
C PHE A 68 -1.21 -3.70 -10.45
N ASP A 69 -0.07 -3.47 -11.11
CA ASP A 69 0.06 -3.63 -12.56
C ASP A 69 0.01 -5.11 -12.99
N HIS A 70 0.32 -6.01 -12.05
CA HIS A 70 0.27 -7.45 -12.25
C HIS A 70 -0.28 -8.16 -11.01
N GLU A 71 -0.77 -9.38 -11.20
CA GLU A 71 -1.20 -10.23 -10.09
C GLU A 71 0.01 -10.77 -9.31
N LEU A 72 0.04 -10.47 -8.01
CA LEU A 72 1.11 -10.93 -7.13
C LEU A 72 1.04 -12.45 -6.99
N LYS A 73 2.17 -13.12 -7.17
CA LYS A 73 2.25 -14.58 -7.08
C LYS A 73 2.42 -15.07 -5.65
N ASP A 74 3.12 -14.29 -4.84
CA ASP A 74 3.55 -14.66 -3.49
C ASP A 74 3.96 -13.42 -2.69
N SER A 75 4.28 -13.63 -1.41
CA SER A 75 4.69 -12.56 -0.50
C SER A 75 5.98 -11.82 -0.91
N GLU A 76 6.91 -12.50 -1.59
CA GLU A 76 8.16 -11.87 -2.04
C GLU A 76 7.86 -10.90 -3.19
N ASP A 77 7.01 -11.32 -4.13
CA ASP A 77 6.54 -10.48 -5.23
C ASP A 77 5.73 -9.26 -4.72
N ALA A 78 4.90 -9.45 -3.68
CA ALA A 78 4.23 -8.37 -2.98
C ALA A 78 5.23 -7.34 -2.43
N HIS A 79 6.28 -7.82 -1.75
CA HIS A 79 7.30 -6.97 -1.16
C HIS A 79 8.08 -6.18 -2.22
N GLN A 80 8.49 -6.84 -3.31
CA GLN A 80 9.17 -6.18 -4.43
C GLN A 80 8.29 -5.11 -5.08
N THR A 81 7.01 -5.43 -5.29
CA THR A 81 6.02 -4.51 -5.89
C THR A 81 5.84 -3.27 -5.02
N LEU A 82 5.65 -3.44 -3.70
CA LEU A 82 5.55 -2.33 -2.76
C LEU A 82 6.81 -1.45 -2.80
N ILE A 83 8.01 -2.03 -2.72
CA ILE A 83 9.26 -1.25 -2.82
C ILE A 83 9.32 -0.45 -4.12
N SER A 84 8.97 -1.07 -5.24
CA SER A 84 8.95 -0.42 -6.55
C SER A 84 7.98 0.77 -6.54
N MET A 85 6.78 0.60 -6.00
CA MET A 85 5.79 1.66 -5.87
C MET A 85 6.27 2.81 -4.99
N VAL A 86 6.96 2.55 -3.86
CA VAL A 86 7.52 3.62 -3.01
C VAL A 86 8.57 4.40 -3.78
N LYS A 87 9.45 3.70 -4.49
CA LYS A 87 10.50 4.34 -5.29
C LYS A 87 9.90 5.22 -6.38
N GLN A 88 8.86 4.73 -7.07
CA GLN A 88 8.11 5.51 -8.04
C GLN A 88 7.45 6.74 -7.41
N ALA A 89 6.73 6.57 -6.29
CA ALA A 89 6.10 7.68 -5.57
C ALA A 89 7.10 8.74 -5.08
N ARG A 90 8.31 8.32 -4.68
CA ARG A 90 9.39 9.23 -4.25
C ARG A 90 10.12 9.89 -5.44
N GLY A 91 10.28 9.17 -6.55
CA GLY A 91 10.96 9.64 -7.76
C GLY A 91 10.08 10.48 -8.70
N ALA A 92 8.75 10.39 -8.58
CA ALA A 92 7.80 11.16 -9.37
C ALA A 92 7.81 12.68 -9.08
N LYS A 93 8.60 13.13 -8.09
CA LYS A 93 8.99 14.55 -7.99
C LYS A 93 10.17 14.82 -8.93
N SER A 94 9.88 15.12 -10.19
CA SER A 94 10.84 15.71 -11.14
C SER A 94 10.21 16.93 -11.81
#